data_AF-A0A8J5Z5R1-F1
#
_entry.id   AF-A0A8J5Z5R1-F1
#
_cell.length_a   1.000
_cell.length_b   1.000
_cell.length_c   1.000
_cell.angle_alpha   90.00
_cell.angle_beta   90.00
_cell.angle_gamma   90.00
#
_symmetry.space_group_name_H-M   'P 1'
#
loop_
_entity.id
_entity.type
_entity.pdbx_description
1 polymer ?
#
loop_
_entity_poly.entity_id
_entity_poly.type
_entity_poly.pdbx_seq_one_letter_code
_entity_poly.pdbx_strand_id
1 'polypeptide(L)'
;MPAGHGVRSQTRDLFARPFRKKGYIALSTYLRTYKIGGYVDVKVNGAVHKGMPHKFYHGRTGRVWNVTKRAIGVEVNKQVGNRIIRKWIHVRVEHVQPSRCAEEFKLRNVKNDQLKAEAKAKGEVISTKRQPEGPKPGFMVEGATLETVTPIPYDVVNDLKGDFRTFSALRVIFMGSSDSIFPSIFYHLLAPRVTWPQIGFLVKQTMIKMAKNWIGR
;
A
#
# COMPACT_ATOMS: atom_id res chain seq x y z
N MET A 1 -15.94 28.61 11.47
CA MET A 1 -16.83 27.77 12.31
C MET A 1 -16.17 26.41 12.51
N PRO A 2 -16.07 25.90 13.76
CA PRO A 2 -15.61 24.53 13.97
C PRO A 2 -16.62 23.55 13.35
N ALA A 3 -16.11 22.51 12.68
CA ALA A 3 -16.94 21.49 12.06
C ALA A 3 -17.78 20.76 13.13
N GLY A 4 -19.04 20.46 12.83
CA GLY A 4 -19.93 19.76 13.76
C GLY A 4 -19.34 18.45 14.27
N HIS A 5 -19.34 18.27 15.59
CA HIS A 5 -18.83 17.07 16.28
C HIS A 5 -19.82 15.89 16.23
N GLY A 6 -20.44 15.66 15.08
CA GLY A 6 -21.33 14.53 14.87
C GLY A 6 -20.59 13.21 14.96
N VAL A 7 -21.22 12.21 15.57
CA VAL A 7 -20.68 10.84 15.76
C VAL A 7 -20.21 10.21 14.43
N ARG A 8 -20.80 10.64 13.31
CA ARG A 8 -20.54 10.13 11.96
C ARG A 8 -20.06 11.22 10.99
N SER A 9 -19.51 12.32 11.50
CA SER A 9 -18.91 13.33 10.62
C SER A 9 -17.70 12.73 9.88
N GLN A 10 -17.53 13.07 8.59
CA GLN A 10 -16.42 12.60 7.75
C GLN A 10 -16.32 11.06 7.59
N THR A 11 -17.45 10.33 7.67
CA THR A 11 -17.46 8.87 7.48
C THR A 11 -17.95 8.40 6.11
N ARG A 12 -18.03 9.30 5.12
CA ARG A 12 -18.59 9.00 3.79
C ARG A 12 -17.94 7.76 3.19
N ASP A 13 -16.62 7.76 3.07
CA ASP A 13 -15.87 6.65 2.48
C ASP A 13 -15.53 5.55 3.51
N LEU A 14 -15.36 5.93 4.78
CA LEU A 14 -15.02 4.98 5.85
C LEU A 14 -16.09 3.89 6.05
N PHE A 15 -17.37 4.26 5.94
CA PHE A 15 -18.52 3.36 6.11
C PHE A 15 -19.17 2.95 4.79
N ALA A 16 -18.80 3.58 3.67
CA ALA A 16 -19.24 3.13 2.36
C ALA A 16 -18.75 1.70 2.10
N ARG A 17 -19.62 0.89 1.51
CA ARG A 17 -19.23 -0.44 1.04
C ARG A 17 -18.52 -0.32 -0.31
N PRO A 18 -17.44 -1.08 -0.54
CA PRO A 18 -16.71 -1.02 -1.79
C PRO A 18 -17.54 -1.53 -2.97
N PHE A 19 -17.09 -1.21 -4.18
CA PHE A 19 -17.72 -1.67 -5.41
C PHE A 19 -17.82 -3.20 -5.43
N ARG A 20 -18.92 -3.74 -5.98
CA ARG A 20 -19.27 -5.18 -6.01
C ARG A 20 -19.38 -5.85 -4.64
N LYS A 21 -19.40 -5.09 -3.55
CA LYS A 21 -19.66 -5.58 -2.19
C LYS A 21 -20.88 -4.89 -1.57
N LYS A 22 -21.81 -4.38 -2.36
CA LYS A 22 -23.09 -3.83 -1.86
C LYS A 22 -24.08 -4.97 -1.56
N GLY A 23 -25.14 -4.70 -0.80
CA GLY A 23 -26.18 -5.68 -0.44
C GLY A 23 -26.01 -6.28 0.96
N TYR A 24 -26.61 -7.45 1.18
CA TYR A 24 -26.59 -8.15 2.46
C TYR A 24 -25.19 -8.72 2.79
N ILE A 25 -24.95 -9.05 4.05
CA ILE A 25 -23.67 -9.61 4.52
C ILE A 25 -23.71 -11.13 4.37
N ALA A 26 -22.58 -11.75 4.02
CA ALA A 26 -22.49 -13.21 3.97
C ALA A 26 -22.72 -13.85 5.35
N LEU A 27 -23.39 -15.00 5.37
CA LEU A 27 -23.69 -15.74 6.60
C LEU A 27 -22.45 -16.20 7.37
N SER A 28 -21.32 -16.36 6.68
CA SER A 28 -20.03 -16.74 7.28
C SER A 28 -19.57 -15.79 8.37
N THR A 29 -19.91 -14.50 8.29
CA THR A 29 -19.58 -13.52 9.33
C THR A 29 -20.35 -13.82 10.63
N TYR A 30 -21.63 -14.18 10.53
CA TYR A 30 -22.48 -14.47 11.70
C TYR A 30 -22.12 -15.78 12.39
N LEU A 31 -21.78 -16.81 11.60
CA LEU A 31 -21.44 -18.14 12.10
C LEU A 31 -20.02 -18.23 12.67
N ARG A 32 -19.21 -17.16 12.54
CA ARG A 32 -17.83 -17.18 13.01
C ARG A 32 -17.79 -17.16 14.53
N THR A 33 -17.17 -18.19 15.10
CA THR A 33 -16.96 -18.31 16.54
C THR A 33 -15.74 -17.52 16.99
N TYR A 34 -15.90 -16.75 18.07
CA TYR A 34 -14.82 -16.00 18.70
C TYR A 34 -14.60 -16.51 20.12
N LYS A 35 -13.34 -16.54 20.55
CA LYS A 35 -12.94 -16.93 21.90
C LYS A 35 -12.27 -15.76 22.60
N ILE A 36 -12.42 -15.73 23.93
CA ILE A 36 -11.76 -14.74 24.77
C ILE A 36 -10.24 -14.82 24.55
N GLY A 37 -9.60 -13.66 24.48
CA GLY A 37 -8.17 -13.54 24.25
C GLY A 37 -7.73 -13.61 22.78
N GLY A 38 -8.65 -13.91 21.84
CA GLY A 38 -8.37 -13.86 20.40
C GLY A 38 -8.16 -12.44 19.87
N TYR A 39 -7.39 -12.31 18.79
CA TYR A 39 -7.19 -11.03 18.09
C TYR A 39 -8.26 -10.83 17.02
N VAL A 40 -8.83 -9.63 17.00
CA VAL A 40 -9.89 -9.27 16.06
C VAL A 40 -9.67 -7.87 15.53
N ASP A 41 -10.05 -7.67 14.27
CA ASP A 41 -10.04 -6.38 13.61
C ASP A 41 -11.46 -5.79 13.63
N VAL A 42 -11.56 -4.53 14.05
CA VAL A 42 -12.82 -3.79 14.07
C VAL A 42 -13.01 -3.13 12.72
N LYS A 43 -13.84 -3.72 11.86
CA LYS A 43 -14.13 -3.22 10.51
C LYS A 43 -15.63 -3.08 10.33
N VAL A 44 -16.10 -1.83 10.31
CA VAL A 44 -17.52 -1.52 10.16
C VAL A 44 -18.05 -1.95 8.80
N ASN A 45 -19.24 -2.52 8.81
CA ASN A 45 -20.01 -2.86 7.63
C ASN A 45 -21.24 -1.96 7.55
N GLY A 46 -21.28 -1.05 6.58
CA GLY A 46 -22.36 -0.08 6.43
C GLY A 46 -23.75 -0.66 6.17
N ALA A 47 -23.88 -1.95 5.83
CA ALA A 47 -25.18 -2.61 5.65
C ALA A 47 -25.94 -2.83 6.97
N VAL A 48 -25.24 -2.87 8.10
CA VAL A 48 -25.83 -3.05 9.43
C VAL A 48 -25.59 -1.82 10.27
N HIS A 49 -26.67 -1.19 10.74
CA HIS A 49 -26.59 0.08 11.47
C HIS A 49 -26.56 -0.06 12.99
N LYS A 50 -26.72 -1.26 13.54
CA LYS A 50 -26.79 -1.46 15.00
C LYS A 50 -25.45 -1.99 15.50
N GLY A 51 -25.04 -1.56 16.69
CA GLY A 51 -23.78 -2.01 17.29
C GLY A 51 -22.52 -1.60 16.54
N MET A 52 -22.61 -0.57 15.69
CA MET A 52 -21.45 0.02 15.03
C MET A 52 -20.60 0.78 16.06
N PRO A 53 -19.27 0.62 16.00
CA PRO A 53 -18.36 1.42 16.80
C PRO A 53 -18.25 2.86 16.26
N HIS A 54 -17.73 3.75 17.09
CA HIS A 54 -17.32 5.09 16.64
C HIS A 54 -16.19 4.99 15.60
N LYS A 55 -16.18 5.91 14.62
CA LYS A 55 -15.24 5.92 13.48
C LYS A 55 -13.76 5.78 13.84
N PHE A 56 -13.36 6.29 15.01
CA PHE A 56 -11.98 6.17 15.52
C PHE A 56 -11.48 4.72 15.62
N TYR A 57 -12.38 3.79 15.97
CA TYR A 57 -12.02 2.39 16.19
C TYR A 57 -12.03 1.56 14.90
N HIS A 58 -12.47 2.13 13.78
CA HIS A 58 -12.43 1.43 12.50
C HIS A 58 -10.98 1.17 12.06
N GLY A 59 -10.69 -0.06 11.65
CA GLY A 59 -9.36 -0.50 11.27
C GLY A 59 -8.41 -0.72 12.45
N ARG A 60 -8.90 -0.70 13.70
CA ARG A 60 -8.08 -1.04 14.86
C ARG A 60 -8.19 -2.54 15.16
N THR A 61 -7.05 -3.14 15.45
CA THR A 61 -6.98 -4.49 16.02
C THR A 61 -7.10 -4.42 17.53
N GLY A 62 -7.86 -5.33 18.10
CA GLY A 62 -8.04 -5.45 19.53
C GLY A 62 -8.07 -6.91 19.98
N ARG A 63 -8.15 -7.09 21.30
CA ARG A 63 -8.27 -8.40 21.93
C ARG A 63 -9.71 -8.60 22.42
N VAL A 64 -10.27 -9.78 22.20
CA VAL A 64 -11.60 -10.12 22.73
C VAL A 64 -11.51 -10.25 24.25
N TRP A 65 -12.26 -9.45 24.98
CA TRP A 65 -12.32 -9.53 26.45
C TRP A 65 -13.59 -10.25 26.93
N ASN A 66 -14.71 -10.09 26.21
CA ASN A 66 -15.98 -10.71 26.55
C ASN A 66 -16.75 -11.08 25.28
N VAL A 67 -17.60 -12.10 25.37
CA VAL A 67 -18.47 -12.57 24.30
C VAL A 67 -19.91 -12.59 24.83
N THR A 68 -20.79 -11.87 24.16
CA THR A 68 -22.23 -11.80 24.48
C THR A 68 -23.05 -12.44 23.37
N LYS A 69 -24.37 -12.58 23.56
CA LYS A 69 -25.28 -13.26 22.61
C LYS A 69 -25.17 -12.79 21.15
N ARG A 70 -24.96 -11.48 20.91
CA ARG A 70 -24.92 -10.88 19.56
C ARG A 70 -23.71 -9.98 19.31
N ALA A 71 -22.90 -9.74 20.33
CA ALA A 71 -21.81 -8.79 20.27
C ALA A 71 -20.56 -9.29 20.99
N ILE A 72 -19.43 -8.75 20.58
CA ILE A 72 -18.11 -9.06 21.11
C ILE A 72 -17.62 -7.80 21.82
N GLY A 73 -17.18 -7.99 23.06
CA GLY A 73 -16.41 -7.02 23.79
C GLY A 73 -14.97 -7.04 23.28
N VAL A 74 -14.54 -5.96 22.64
CA VAL A 74 -13.17 -5.80 22.14
C VAL A 74 -12.45 -4.75 22.96
N GLU A 75 -11.24 -5.06 23.36
CA GLU A 75 -10.32 -4.15 24.01
C GLU A 75 -9.42 -3.50 22.96
N VAL A 76 -9.46 -2.16 22.88
CA VAL A 76 -8.70 -1.37 21.91
C VAL A 76 -8.02 -0.19 22.60
N ASN A 77 -6.77 0.06 22.23
CA ASN A 77 -6.04 1.24 22.69
C ASN A 77 -6.48 2.50 21.93
N LYS A 78 -6.76 3.57 22.67
CA LYS A 78 -7.04 4.90 22.11
C LYS A 78 -6.08 5.92 22.71
N GLN A 79 -5.42 6.68 21.86
CA GLN A 79 -4.68 7.86 22.28
C GLN A 79 -5.67 8.98 22.62
N VAL A 80 -5.55 9.54 23.82
CA VAL A 80 -6.35 10.67 24.30
C VAL A 80 -5.38 11.71 24.84
N GLY A 81 -5.15 12.77 24.05
CA GLY A 81 -4.08 13.73 24.31
C GLY A 81 -2.72 13.04 24.33
N ASN A 82 -1.98 13.21 25.43
CA ASN A 82 -0.62 12.72 25.59
C ASN A 82 -0.51 11.26 26.08
N ARG A 83 -1.63 10.60 26.40
CA ARG A 83 -1.62 9.24 26.98
C ARG A 83 -2.41 8.24 26.16
N ILE A 84 -2.01 6.97 26.25
CA ILE A 84 -2.70 5.84 25.63
C ILE A 84 -3.58 5.18 26.69
N ILE A 85 -4.88 5.09 26.42
CA ILE A 85 -5.87 4.52 27.33
C ILE A 85 -6.48 3.28 26.67
N ARG A 86 -6.54 2.19 27.42
CA ARG A 86 -7.29 0.98 27.04
C ARG A 86 -8.78 1.27 27.15
N LYS A 87 -9.53 1.02 26.08
CA LYS A 87 -10.98 1.21 26.02
C LYS A 87 -11.64 -0.11 25.66
N TRP A 88 -12.68 -0.46 26.41
CA TRP A 88 -13.55 -1.57 26.08
C TRP A 88 -14.72 -1.06 25.25
N ILE A 89 -14.93 -1.71 24.10
CA ILE A 89 -16.03 -1.41 23.18
C ILE A 89 -16.86 -2.67 22.96
N HIS A 90 -18.18 -2.52 22.91
CA HIS A 90 -19.08 -3.59 22.50
C HIS A 90 -19.43 -3.39 21.03
N VAL A 91 -19.05 -4.36 20.21
CA VAL A 91 -19.22 -4.31 18.76
C VAL A 91 -19.94 -5.57 18.32
N ARG A 92 -20.95 -5.46 17.46
CA ARG A 92 -21.60 -6.67 16.96
C ARG A 92 -20.72 -7.44 15.98
N VAL A 93 -21.00 -8.74 15.83
CA VAL A 93 -20.21 -9.69 15.03
C VAL A 93 -20.06 -9.23 13.57
N GLU A 94 -21.04 -8.52 13.01
CA GLU A 94 -21.03 -8.02 11.63
C GLU A 94 -19.94 -6.98 11.36
N HIS A 95 -19.41 -6.36 12.42
CA HIS A 95 -18.37 -5.33 12.36
C HIS A 95 -17.01 -5.82 12.89
N VAL A 96 -16.89 -7.11 13.12
CA VAL A 96 -15.67 -7.75 13.63
C VAL A 96 -15.16 -8.74 12.60
N GLN A 97 -13.86 -8.72 12.35
CA GLN A 97 -13.17 -9.68 11.48
C GLN A 97 -12.08 -10.40 12.30
N PRO A 98 -11.86 -11.71 12.09
CA PRO A 98 -10.73 -12.38 12.73
C PRO A 98 -9.42 -11.83 12.16
N SER A 99 -8.50 -11.45 13.04
CA SER A 99 -7.21 -10.90 12.59
C SER A 99 -6.22 -12.00 12.27
N ARG A 100 -5.50 -11.87 11.16
CA ARG A 100 -4.42 -12.79 10.75
C ARG A 100 -3.07 -12.47 11.37
N CYS A 101 -2.96 -11.36 12.12
CA CYS A 101 -1.69 -10.86 12.67
C CYS A 101 -0.95 -11.88 13.55
N ALA A 102 -1.68 -12.76 14.23
CA ALA A 102 -1.10 -13.77 15.13
C ALA A 102 -1.01 -15.17 14.52
N GLU A 103 -1.56 -15.40 13.33
CA GLU A 103 -1.61 -16.75 12.72
C GLU A 103 -0.21 -17.25 12.36
N GLU A 104 0.57 -16.45 11.62
CA GLU A 104 1.95 -16.78 11.24
C GLU A 104 2.85 -16.99 12.46
N PHE A 105 2.71 -16.13 13.48
CA PHE A 105 3.46 -16.25 14.73
C PHE A 105 3.20 -17.57 15.44
N LYS A 106 1.93 -17.99 15.52
CA LYS A 106 1.55 -19.28 16.13
C LYS A 106 2.09 -20.46 15.34
N LEU A 107 1.93 -20.45 14.02
CA LEU A 107 2.45 -21.51 13.16
C LEU A 107 3.98 -21.64 13.29
N ARG A 108 4.68 -20.51 13.37
CA ARG A 108 6.12 -20.51 13.59
C ARG A 108 6.51 -21.04 14.96
N ASN A 109 5.79 -20.70 16.03
CA ASN A 109 6.09 -21.23 17.35
C ASN A 109 5.97 -22.75 17.38
N VAL A 110 4.90 -23.30 16.81
CA VAL A 110 4.72 -24.75 16.68
C VAL A 110 5.87 -25.39 15.92
N LYS A 111 6.25 -24.81 14.78
CA LYS A 111 7.40 -25.29 13.98
C LYS A 111 8.71 -25.23 14.76
N ASN A 112 8.96 -24.14 15.49
CA ASN A 112 10.16 -23.98 16.28
C ASN A 112 10.23 -25.00 17.43
N ASP A 113 9.10 -25.30 18.05
CA ASP A 113 9.04 -26.27 19.15
C ASP A 113 9.27 -27.71 18.65
N GLN A 114 8.76 -28.03 17.46
CA GLN A 114 9.08 -29.30 16.76
C GLN A 114 10.59 -29.42 16.49
N LEU A 115 11.21 -28.40 15.88
CA LEU A 115 12.64 -28.39 15.59
C LEU A 115 13.51 -28.53 16.85
N LYS A 116 13.10 -27.89 17.96
CA LYS A 116 13.80 -28.03 19.25
C LYS A 116 13.68 -29.44 19.82
N ALA A 117 12.50 -30.06 19.70
CA ALA A 117 12.29 -31.42 20.17
C ALA A 117 13.15 -32.43 19.37
N GLU A 118 13.18 -32.28 18.05
CA GLU A 118 14.03 -33.09 17.16
C GLU A 118 15.53 -32.90 17.45
N ALA A 119 15.98 -31.66 17.63
CA ALA A 119 17.36 -31.33 17.99
C ALA A 119 17.75 -31.97 19.32
N LYS A 120 16.86 -31.88 20.33
CA LYS A 120 17.08 -32.48 21.65
C LYS A 120 17.18 -34.00 21.58
N ALA A 121 16.39 -34.65 20.72
CA ALA A 121 16.48 -36.09 20.51
C ALA A 121 17.80 -36.51 19.83
N LYS A 122 18.33 -35.67 18.92
CA LYS A 122 19.64 -35.88 18.26
C LYS A 122 20.84 -35.45 19.10
N GLY A 123 20.64 -34.66 20.16
CA GLY A 123 21.70 -34.07 20.97
C GLY A 123 22.35 -32.82 20.35
N GLU A 124 21.74 -32.23 19.33
CA GLU A 124 22.24 -31.02 18.65
C GLU A 124 21.66 -29.75 19.29
N VAL A 125 22.45 -28.66 19.30
CA VAL A 125 21.99 -27.34 19.75
C VAL A 125 21.62 -26.47 18.55
N ILE A 126 20.32 -26.15 18.40
CA ILE A 126 19.81 -25.35 17.29
C ILE A 126 19.35 -23.96 17.76
N SER A 127 19.64 -22.93 16.95
CA SER A 127 19.10 -21.58 17.11
C SER A 127 17.86 -21.36 16.24
N THR A 128 16.70 -21.13 16.85
CA THR A 128 15.44 -20.82 16.13
C THR A 128 15.17 -19.31 15.99
N LYS A 129 16.19 -18.47 16.23
CA LYS A 129 16.08 -17.01 16.08
C LYS A 129 16.09 -16.66 14.58
N ARG A 130 15.26 -15.68 14.19
CA ARG A 130 15.28 -15.12 12.83
C ARG A 130 16.54 -14.30 12.65
N GLN A 131 17.27 -14.56 11.57
CA GLN A 131 18.40 -13.73 11.16
C GLN A 131 17.94 -12.70 10.13
N PRO A 132 18.48 -11.46 10.17
CA PRO A 132 18.31 -10.54 9.05
C PRO A 132 18.96 -11.11 7.79
N GLU A 133 18.60 -10.56 6.64
CA GLU A 133 19.25 -10.93 5.37
C GLU A 133 20.74 -10.62 5.46
N GLY A 134 21.57 -11.65 5.25
CA GLY A 134 23.02 -11.53 5.24
C GLY A 134 23.53 -10.93 3.92
N PRO A 135 24.84 -10.64 3.82
CA PRO A 135 25.44 -10.28 2.54
C PRO A 135 25.22 -11.42 1.53
N LYS A 136 24.92 -11.04 0.28
CA LYS A 136 24.78 -12.03 -0.80
C LYS A 136 26.09 -12.82 -0.92
N PRO A 137 26.04 -14.16 -0.99
CA PRO A 137 27.24 -14.94 -1.24
C PRO A 137 27.81 -14.61 -2.63
N GLY A 138 29.12 -14.80 -2.81
CA GLY A 138 29.74 -14.72 -4.12
C GLY A 138 29.10 -15.74 -5.07
N PHE A 139 28.83 -15.33 -6.30
CA PHE A 139 28.33 -16.22 -7.35
C PHE A 139 29.22 -16.06 -8.58
N MET A 140 29.50 -17.18 -9.25
CA MET A 140 30.22 -17.17 -10.51
C MET A 140 29.22 -16.98 -11.65
N VAL A 141 29.55 -16.11 -12.59
CA VAL A 141 28.77 -15.90 -13.82
C VAL A 141 29.51 -16.57 -14.96
N GLU A 142 28.98 -17.68 -15.46
CA GLU A 142 29.51 -18.37 -16.64
C GLU A 142 28.75 -17.94 -17.89
N GLY A 143 29.47 -17.64 -18.97
CA GLY A 143 28.89 -17.45 -20.31
C GLY A 143 28.13 -16.15 -20.57
N ALA A 144 28.30 -15.10 -19.76
CA ALA A 144 27.64 -13.82 -20.03
C ALA A 144 28.28 -13.08 -21.21
N THR A 145 27.51 -12.83 -22.27
CA THR A 145 27.85 -11.84 -23.29
C THR A 145 27.79 -10.45 -22.64
N LEU A 146 28.96 -9.87 -22.41
CA LEU A 146 29.08 -8.53 -21.81
C LEU A 146 28.68 -7.50 -22.86
N GLU A 147 27.49 -6.91 -22.69
CA GLU A 147 27.06 -5.75 -23.49
C GLU A 147 27.57 -4.47 -22.82
N THR A 148 28.55 -3.82 -23.46
CA THR A 148 29.08 -2.53 -23.02
C THR A 148 28.09 -1.42 -23.41
N VAL A 149 27.27 -0.98 -22.45
CA VAL A 149 26.38 0.17 -22.63
C VAL A 149 27.13 1.46 -22.32
N THR A 150 27.28 2.34 -23.31
CA THR A 150 27.84 3.69 -23.13
C THR A 150 26.73 4.69 -22.76
N PRO A 151 27.01 5.71 -21.92
CA PRO A 151 26.02 6.74 -21.63
C PRO A 151 25.68 7.52 -22.89
N ILE A 152 24.38 7.71 -23.14
CA ILE A 152 23.91 8.57 -24.22
C ILE A 152 24.22 10.03 -23.82
N PRO A 153 24.85 10.84 -24.71
CA PRO A 153 25.08 12.25 -24.43
C PRO A 153 23.75 13.02 -24.27
N TYR A 154 23.76 14.09 -23.47
CA TYR A 154 22.57 14.92 -23.25
C TYR A 154 22.20 15.69 -24.52
N ASP A 155 21.08 15.33 -25.14
CA ASP A 155 20.45 16.13 -26.18
C ASP A 155 19.48 17.15 -25.56
N VAL A 156 19.80 18.44 -25.63
CA VAL A 156 18.94 19.55 -25.16
C VAL A 156 17.68 19.72 -26.05
N VAL A 157 17.53 18.90 -27.08
CA VAL A 157 16.62 19.16 -28.21
C VAL A 157 15.25 18.49 -28.05
N ASN A 158 15.10 17.49 -27.17
CA ASN A 158 13.84 16.74 -27.03
C ASN A 158 12.79 17.38 -26.10
N ASP A 159 13.12 18.50 -25.43
CA ASP A 159 12.16 19.25 -24.61
C ASP A 159 11.65 20.55 -25.28
N LEU A 160 12.14 20.90 -26.49
CA LEU A 160 11.77 22.16 -27.18
C LEU A 160 11.38 22.03 -28.66
N LYS A 161 11.50 20.86 -29.31
CA LYS A 161 11.07 20.64 -30.71
C LYS A 161 9.64 20.08 -30.85
N GLY A 162 8.74 20.46 -29.94
CA GLY A 162 7.30 20.18 -30.07
C GLY A 162 6.53 21.25 -30.82
N ASP A 163 7.12 22.42 -31.07
CA ASP A 163 6.46 23.56 -31.70
C ASP A 163 7.47 24.32 -32.58
N PHE A 164 6.96 24.88 -33.68
CA PHE A 164 7.64 25.77 -34.64
C PHE A 164 8.30 25.17 -35.89
N ARG A 165 7.44 25.00 -36.92
CA ARG A 165 7.65 25.36 -38.34
C ARG A 165 8.73 24.53 -39.09
N THR A 166 8.58 24.16 -40.36
CA THR A 166 8.20 24.96 -41.53
C THR A 166 7.84 24.02 -42.69
N PHE A 167 6.84 24.46 -43.45
CA PHE A 167 6.61 24.08 -44.85
C PHE A 167 7.91 24.04 -45.69
N SER A 168 7.85 23.18 -46.70
CA SER A 168 8.55 23.24 -47.99
C SER A 168 9.67 22.24 -48.23
N ALA A 169 9.56 21.66 -49.43
CA ALA A 169 10.56 21.05 -50.27
C ALA A 169 10.72 19.51 -50.18
N LEU A 170 10.60 18.95 -51.39
CA LEU A 170 10.95 17.60 -51.85
C LEU A 170 9.92 16.48 -51.70
N ARG A 171 8.85 16.70 -52.47
CA ARG A 171 8.17 15.73 -53.34
C ARG A 171 9.18 14.97 -54.24
N VAL A 172 8.75 13.77 -54.67
CA VAL A 172 9.36 12.84 -55.65
C VAL A 172 10.41 11.95 -54.97
N ILE A 173 10.18 10.65 -54.78
CA ILE A 173 10.38 9.62 -55.80
C ILE A 173 9.67 8.30 -55.39
N PHE A 174 9.11 7.64 -56.41
CA PHE A 174 8.55 6.27 -56.53
C PHE A 174 7.14 5.93 -56.02
N MET A 175 6.23 6.06 -56.99
CA MET A 175 4.90 5.46 -57.11
C MET A 175 5.05 4.03 -57.63
N GLY A 176 4.38 3.04 -57.04
CA GLY A 176 4.26 1.71 -57.63
C GLY A 176 3.65 0.64 -56.73
N SER A 177 2.40 0.27 -57.03
CA SER A 177 1.69 -1.00 -56.70
C SER A 177 1.49 -1.35 -55.21
N SER A 178 0.36 -1.85 -54.72
CA SER A 178 -0.97 -2.17 -55.24
C SER A 178 -1.79 -2.60 -54.02
N ASP A 179 -3.05 -2.19 -53.99
CA ASP A 179 -4.19 -2.86 -53.36
C ASP A 179 -4.27 -3.07 -51.83
N SER A 180 -5.36 -2.50 -51.32
CA SER A 180 -6.36 -3.09 -50.41
C SER A 180 -6.35 -2.78 -48.90
N ILE A 181 -7.34 -1.95 -48.52
CA ILE A 181 -8.37 -2.16 -47.46
C ILE A 181 -7.89 -2.16 -45.97
N PHE A 182 -8.11 -1.02 -45.27
CA PHE A 182 -8.69 -0.74 -43.92
C PHE A 182 -8.60 -1.77 -42.73
N PRO A 183 -8.82 -1.40 -41.43
CA PRO A 183 -9.03 -0.08 -40.80
C PRO A 183 -8.39 0.15 -39.38
N SER A 184 -8.38 1.43 -38.96
CA SER A 184 -8.70 1.99 -37.62
C SER A 184 -8.29 1.25 -36.33
N ILE A 185 -7.27 1.77 -35.63
CA ILE A 185 -7.10 1.58 -34.18
C ILE A 185 -6.72 2.93 -33.52
N PHE A 186 -7.67 3.44 -32.72
CA PHE A 186 -7.44 4.09 -31.42
C PHE A 186 -6.92 5.53 -31.38
N TYR A 187 -7.84 6.49 -31.59
CA TYR A 187 -7.79 7.79 -30.91
C TYR A 187 -8.36 7.64 -29.48
N HIS A 188 -7.54 7.83 -28.45
CA HIS A 188 -7.79 8.77 -27.34
C HIS A 188 -6.69 8.72 -26.26
N LEU A 189 -5.78 9.69 -26.37
CA LEU A 189 -5.38 10.66 -25.35
C LEU A 189 -5.24 10.19 -23.88
N LEU A 190 -3.97 9.97 -23.53
CA LEU A 190 -3.37 10.26 -22.23
C LEU A 190 -3.50 11.75 -21.86
N ALA A 191 -3.81 12.02 -20.60
CA ALA A 191 -3.38 13.23 -19.91
C ALA A 191 -3.03 12.88 -18.46
N PRO A 192 -1.87 13.33 -17.96
CA PRO A 192 -1.84 13.84 -16.59
C PRO A 192 -1.17 15.22 -16.47
N ARG A 193 -1.86 16.09 -15.73
CA ARG A 193 -1.38 17.35 -15.14
C ARG A 193 -0.24 17.08 -14.15
N VAL A 194 0.85 17.84 -14.24
CA VAL A 194 1.74 18.11 -13.10
C VAL A 194 1.88 19.64 -12.94
N THR A 195 1.70 20.08 -11.71
CA THR A 195 1.54 21.48 -11.29
C THR A 195 2.88 22.18 -11.02
N TRP A 196 2.85 23.51 -11.16
CA TRP A 196 3.94 24.50 -11.09
C TRP A 196 4.82 24.68 -9.81
N PRO A 197 4.67 24.02 -8.64
CA PRO A 197 5.51 24.38 -7.48
C PRO A 197 6.94 23.81 -7.45
N GLN A 198 7.33 22.86 -8.30
CA GLN A 198 8.63 22.17 -8.18
C GLN A 198 9.81 22.86 -8.89
N ILE A 199 9.56 23.80 -9.80
CA ILE A 199 10.62 24.49 -10.56
C ILE A 199 11.32 25.57 -9.71
N GLY A 200 10.59 26.22 -8.80
CA GLY A 200 11.13 27.30 -7.97
C GLY A 200 12.18 26.85 -6.93
N PHE A 201 12.14 25.58 -6.50
CA PHE A 201 13.05 25.09 -5.46
C PHE A 201 14.44 24.74 -6.01
N LEU A 202 14.52 24.27 -7.26
CA LEU A 202 15.79 23.91 -7.90
C LEU A 202 16.63 25.14 -8.28
N VAL A 203 15.98 26.21 -8.76
CA VAL A 203 16.65 27.46 -9.17
C VAL A 203 17.31 28.17 -7.98
N LYS A 204 16.75 28.05 -6.78
CA LYS A 204 17.33 28.66 -5.57
C LYS A 204 18.59 27.94 -5.10
N GLN A 205 18.67 26.62 -5.25
CA GLN A 205 19.85 25.86 -4.82
C GLN A 205 21.05 26.05 -5.75
N THR A 206 20.82 26.22 -7.05
CA THR A 206 21.89 26.45 -8.03
C THR A 206 22.52 27.84 -7.91
N MET A 207 21.72 28.88 -7.66
CA MET A 207 22.25 30.25 -7.46
C MET A 207 23.10 30.38 -6.19
N ILE A 208 22.72 29.71 -5.08
CA ILE A 208 23.51 29.73 -3.84
C ILE A 208 24.85 29.00 -4.01
N LYS A 209 24.89 27.96 -4.85
CA LYS A 209 26.12 27.20 -5.12
C LYS A 209 27.09 27.97 -6.02
N MET A 210 26.58 28.76 -6.97
CA MET A 210 27.40 29.64 -7.81
C MET A 210 27.97 30.84 -7.05
N ALA A 211 27.19 31.47 -6.15
CA ALA A 211 27.66 32.61 -5.36
C ALA A 211 28.82 32.25 -4.40
N LYS A 212 28.85 31.02 -3.88
CA LYS A 212 29.91 30.55 -2.97
C LYS A 212 31.25 30.27 -3.68
N ASN A 213 31.24 29.92 -4.97
CA ASN A 213 32.46 29.66 -5.73
C ASN A 213 33.14 30.93 -6.27
N TRP A 214 32.49 32.09 -6.19
CA TRP A 214 33.01 33.36 -6.72
C TRP A 214 33.69 34.24 -5.65
N ILE A 215 33.46 33.97 -4.36
CA ILE A 215 34.05 34.72 -3.21
C ILE A 215 35.35 34.06 -2.69
N GLY A 216 35.82 32.98 -3.32
CA GLY A 216 36.99 32.19 -2.89
C GLY A 216 38.18 32.20 -3.86
N ARG A 217 38.38 33.28 -4.62
CA ARG A 217 39.63 33.57 -5.34
C ARG A 217 40.19 34.91 -4.89
#